data_AF-A0A656JMU8-F1
#
_entry.id   AF-A0A656JMU8-F1
#
_cell.length_a   1.000
_cell.length_b   1.000
_cell.length_c   1.000
_cell.angle_alpha   90.00
_cell.angle_beta   90.00
_cell.angle_gamma   90.00
#
_symmetry.space_group_name_H-M   'P 1'
#
loop_
_entity.id
_entity.type
_entity.pdbx_description
1 polymer ?
#
loop_
_entity_poly.entity_id
_entity_poly.type
_entity_poly.pdbx_seq_one_letter_code
_entity_poly.pdbx_strand_id
1 'polypeptide(L)' 'MVALLTRKATLRQSEFDSGRRAGFCLMGACQDCWVWTRSGERLRACSNEVRDGLDIVTTQPEAKWPLLHG' A
#
# COMPACT_ATOMS: atom_id res chain seq x y z
N MET A 1 5.31 -7.21 -3.66
CA MET A 1 4.86 -6.50 -4.88
C MET A 1 4.48 -7.49 -5.96
N VAL A 2 5.40 -8.36 -6.39
CA VAL A 2 5.15 -9.41 -7.39
C VAL A 2 3.91 -10.26 -7.08
N ALA A 3 3.77 -10.76 -5.84
CA ALA A 3 2.61 -11.56 -5.43
C ALA A 3 1.26 -10.82 -5.57
N LEU A 4 1.23 -9.51 -5.37
CA LEU A 4 0.02 -8.71 -5.54
C LEU A 4 -0.26 -8.43 -7.02
N LEU A 5 0.78 -8.05 -7.77
CA LEU A 5 0.66 -7.66 -9.17
C LEU A 5 0.40 -8.84 -10.13
N THR A 6 0.67 -10.07 -9.70
CA THR A 6 0.28 -11.29 -10.42
C THR A 6 -1.21 -11.62 -10.25
N ARG A 7 -1.90 -10.98 -9.30
CA ARG A 7 -3.33 -11.21 -9.00
C ARG A 7 -4.21 -9.99 -9.26
N LYS A 8 -3.63 -8.78 -9.27
CA LYS A 8 -4.29 -7.49 -9.46
C LYS A 8 -3.38 -6.54 -10.24
N ALA A 9 -3.91 -5.49 -10.85
CA ALA A 9 -3.09 -4.53 -11.61
C ALA A 9 -2.46 -3.40 -10.76
N THR A 10 -2.84 -3.27 -9.49
CA THR A 10 -2.59 -2.04 -8.70
C THR A 10 -2.30 -2.34 -7.24
N LEU A 11 -1.43 -1.54 -6.62
CA LEU A 11 -1.07 -1.64 -5.20
C LEU A 11 -1.84 -0.66 -4.31
N ARG A 12 -2.04 0.58 -4.79
CA ARG A 12 -2.82 1.60 -4.08
C ARG A 12 -3.52 2.55 -5.04
N GLN A 13 -4.42 3.34 -4.46
CA GLN A 13 -4.98 4.53 -5.09
C GLN A 13 -4.18 5.76 -4.64
N SER A 14 -4.13 6.77 -5.51
CA SER A 14 -3.59 8.08 -5.20
C SER A 14 -4.49 8.81 -4.21
N GLU A 15 -3.87 9.52 -3.28
CA GLU A 15 -4.58 10.38 -2.33
C GLU A 15 -4.97 11.75 -2.92
N PHE A 16 -4.46 12.09 -4.10
CA PHE A 16 -4.66 13.40 -4.75
C PHE A 16 -5.57 13.35 -5.99
N ASP A 17 -5.73 12.17 -6.58
CA ASP A 17 -6.48 11.97 -7.82
C ASP A 17 -7.07 10.56 -7.89
N SER A 18 -7.77 10.24 -8.99
CA SER A 18 -8.31 8.90 -9.24
C SER A 18 -7.28 7.90 -9.77
N GLY A 19 -5.99 8.27 -9.78
CA GLY A 19 -4.90 7.50 -10.35
C GLY A 19 -4.60 6.23 -9.54
N ARG A 20 -4.42 5.13 -10.26
CA ARG A 20 -4.02 3.84 -9.67
C ARG A 20 -2.52 3.64 -9.80
N ARG A 21 -1.88 3.10 -8.76
CA ARG A 21 -0.42 3.07 -8.61
C ARG A 21 0.05 1.64 -8.41
N ALA A 22 1.05 1.22 -9.20
CA ALA A 22 1.57 -0.15 -9.19
C ALA A 22 2.98 -0.27 -8.56
N GLY A 23 3.72 0.83 -8.41
CA GLY A 23 5.12 0.82 -7.99
C GLY A 23 6.07 0.28 -9.07
N PHE A 24 7.30 0.80 -9.11
CA PHE A 24 8.29 0.42 -10.14
C PHE A 24 9.72 0.26 -9.62
N CYS A 25 10.11 0.97 -8.55
CA CYS A 25 11.53 1.11 -8.20
C CYS A 25 12.18 -0.10 -7.53
N LEU A 26 11.40 -1.04 -6.96
CA LEU A 26 11.90 -2.17 -6.16
C LEU A 26 12.83 -1.85 -4.97
N MET A 27 13.04 -0.56 -4.65
CA MET A 27 14.00 -0.10 -3.64
C MET A 27 13.38 0.85 -2.60
N GLY A 28 12.06 0.98 -2.60
CA GLY A 28 11.33 1.84 -1.65
C GLY A 28 11.32 3.34 -1.96
N ALA A 29 11.90 3.79 -3.07
CA ALA A 29 11.95 5.22 -3.43
C ALA A 29 10.63 5.79 -4.00
N CYS A 30 9.92 5.01 -4.84
CA CYS A 30 8.84 5.53 -5.69
C CYS A 30 7.56 6.02 -4.97
N GLN A 31 7.41 5.79 -3.66
CA GLN A 31 6.18 5.99 -2.88
C GLN A 31 4.91 5.27 -3.40
N ASP A 32 4.95 4.66 -4.57
CA ASP A 32 3.82 3.99 -5.17
C ASP A 32 3.64 2.54 -4.71
N CYS A 33 4.58 2.01 -3.92
CA CYS A 33 4.55 0.64 -3.43
C CYS A 33 3.92 0.46 -2.04
N TRP A 34 3.27 1.48 -1.49
CA TRP A 34 2.59 1.39 -0.19
C TRP A 34 1.34 0.50 -0.27
N VAL A 35 1.19 -0.37 0.72
CA VAL A 35 0.00 -1.20 0.99
C VAL A 35 -0.27 -1.23 2.49
N TRP A 36 -1.42 -1.75 2.90
CA TRP A 36 -1.78 -1.90 4.30
C TRP A 36 -1.99 -3.37 4.66
N THR A 37 -1.71 -3.75 5.89
CA THR A 37 -2.24 -4.97 6.46
C THR A 37 -3.70 -4.75 6.88
N ARG A 38 -4.48 -5.81 7.05
CA ARG A 38 -5.83 -5.70 7.60
C ARG A 38 -5.86 -5.08 9.00
N SER A 39 -4.80 -5.23 9.79
CA SER A 39 -4.65 -4.60 11.10
C SER A 39 -4.29 -3.11 11.05
N GLY A 40 -4.07 -2.55 9.86
CA GLY A 40 -3.79 -1.12 9.64
C GLY A 40 -2.30 -0.77 9.59
N GLU A 41 -1.39 -1.73 9.73
CA GLU A 41 0.04 -1.50 9.55
C GLU A 41 0.32 -1.15 8.08
N ARG A 42 1.17 -0.16 7.85
CA ARG A 42 1.52 0.30 6.50
C ARG A 42 2.88 -0.29 6.09
N LEU A 43 2.90 -0.98 4.96
CA LEU A 43 4.08 -1.70 4.46
C LEU A 43 4.48 -1.24 3.06
N ARG A 44 5.78 -1.33 2.75
CA ARG A 44 6.27 -1.19 1.37
C ARG A 44 6.24 -2.55 0.69
N ALA A 45 5.30 -2.77 -0.22
CA ALA A 45 5.21 -4.02 -0.97
C ALA A 45 6.47 -4.33 -1.78
N CYS A 46 7.26 -3.31 -2.15
CA CYS A 46 8.45 -3.48 -2.97
C CYS A 46 9.68 -4.01 -2.21
N SER A 47 9.69 -3.97 -0.89
CA SER A 47 10.83 -4.39 -0.04
C SER A 47 10.43 -5.29 1.12
N ASN A 48 9.16 -5.70 1.19
CA ASN A 48 8.67 -6.65 2.19
C ASN A 48 8.46 -8.02 1.52
N GLU A 49 9.10 -9.03 2.08
CA GLU A 49 8.94 -10.42 1.64
C GLU A 49 7.56 -10.96 2.01
N VAL A 50 7.07 -11.88 1.18
CA VAL A 50 5.79 -12.54 1.45
C VAL A 50 6.03 -13.64 2.48
N ARG A 51 5.20 -13.66 3.52
CA ARG A 51 5.15 -14.71 4.54
C ARG A 51 3.73 -15.20 4.71
N ASP A 52 3.59 -16.42 5.23
CA ASP A 52 2.28 -16.98 5.56
C ASP A 52 1.51 -16.08 6.55
N GLY A 53 0.19 -16.05 6.41
CA GLY A 53 -0.70 -15.22 7.21
C GLY A 53 -0.65 -13.71 6.91
N LEU A 54 0.09 -13.23 5.89
CA LEU A 54 -0.02 -11.84 5.45
C LEU A 54 -1.40 -11.56 4.85
N ASP A 55 -2.18 -10.72 5.54
CA ASP A 55 -3.47 -10.23 5.08
C ASP A 55 -3.33 -8.76 4.62
N ILE A 56 -3.26 -8.57 3.30
CA ILE A 56 -2.97 -7.28 2.67
C ILE A 56 -4.23 -6.65 2.06
N VAL A 57 -4.39 -5.36 2.29
CA VAL A 57 -5.42 -4.49 1.73
C VAL A 57 -4.76 -3.45 0.81
N THR A 58 -5.30 -3.29 -0.40
CA THR A 58 -4.79 -2.38 -1.45
C THR A 58 -5.63 -1.11 -1.61
N THR A 59 -6.70 -0.99 -0.83
CA THR A 59 -7.47 0.25 -0.67
C THR A 59 -6.98 0.96 0.58
N GLN A 60 -6.79 2.26 0.48
CA GLN A 60 -6.42 3.07 1.62
C GLN A 60 -7.53 2.97 2.69
N PRO A 61 -7.21 2.58 3.93
CA PRO A 61 -8.17 2.67 5.02
C PRO A 61 -8.50 4.14 5.27
N GLU A 62 -9.73 4.41 5.72
CA GLU A 62 -10.23 5.76 5.97
C GLU A 62 -9.25 6.53 6.86
N ALA A 63 -8.78 7.67 6.35
CA ALA A 63 -7.71 8.40 6.99
C ALA A 63 -8.21 9.08 8.26
N LYS A 64 -7.74 8.57 9.41
CA LYS A 64 -7.95 9.21 10.71
C LYS A 64 -6.82 10.19 10.95
N TRP A 65 -7.01 11.46 10.58
CA TRP A 65 -6.16 12.51 11.11
C TRP A 65 -6.50 12.68 12.59
N PRO A 66 -5.51 12.63 13.50
CA PRO A 66 -5.74 13.12 14.84
C PRO A 66 -6.10 14.60 14.69
N LEU A 67 -7.38 14.91 14.86
CA LEU A 67 -7.80 16.29 15.03
C LEU A 67 -7.06 16.76 16.27
N LEU A 68 -6.03 17.58 16.06
CA LEU A 68 -5.41 18.36 17.12
C LEU A 68 -6.50 19.34 17.59
N HIS A 69 -7.31 18.89 18.53
CA HIS A 69 -8.11 19.79 19.35
C HIS A 69 -7.12 20.68 20.09
N GLY A 70 -7.09 21.96 19.72
CA GLY A 70 -6.49 23.02 20.53
C GLY A 70 -7.28 23.28 21.80
#